data_AF-A0A913WUB4-F1
#
_entry.id   AF-A0A913WUB4-F1
#
_cell.length_a   1.000
_cell.length_b   1.000
_cell.length_c   1.000
_cell.angle_alpha   90.00
_cell.angle_beta   90.00
_cell.angle_gamma   90.00
#
_symmetry.space_group_name_H-M   'P 1'
#
loop_
_entity.id
_entity.type
_entity.pdbx_description
1 polymer ?
#
loop_
_entity_poly.entity_id
_entity_poly.type
_entity_poly.pdbx_seq_one_letter_code
_entity_poly.pdbx_strand_id
1 'polypeptide(L)'
;MDLKLAVLFVLGMACTASAFINRRSANPCGPMCPGSCAPLCTISCCGTGPPGSNPPLNPAGPAPPPPAAPPIYGPQGTPGVQGPVGAQGAQGPAGNSGPPGPPGPPGPPGPPAPPGPAPPPCPPAVCGYGKK
;
A
#
# COMPACT_ATOMS: atom_id res chain seq x y z
N MET A 1 -1.34 -15.83 -15.62
CA MET A 1 -2.62 -16.19 -14.99
C MET A 1 -3.35 -14.88 -14.71
N ASP A 2 -4.44 -14.62 -15.41
CA ASP A 2 -5.18 -13.35 -15.31
C ASP A 2 -5.77 -13.18 -13.91
N LEU A 3 -5.40 -12.11 -13.20
CA LEU A 3 -5.89 -11.82 -11.85
C LEU A 3 -7.43 -11.77 -11.80
N LYS A 4 -8.04 -11.31 -12.90
CA LYS A 4 -9.48 -11.25 -13.09
C LYS A 4 -10.11 -12.64 -13.14
N LEU A 5 -9.41 -13.61 -13.75
CA LEU A 5 -9.85 -15.01 -13.82
C LEU A 5 -9.74 -15.71 -12.45
N ALA A 6 -8.70 -15.39 -11.67
CA ALA A 6 -8.54 -15.91 -10.32
C ALA A 6 -9.64 -15.42 -9.36
N VAL A 7 -9.99 -14.13 -9.42
CA VAL A 7 -11.06 -13.55 -8.58
C VAL A 7 -12.43 -14.15 -8.89
N LEU A 8 -12.76 -14.33 -10.18
CA LEU A 8 -14.03 -14.95 -10.58
C LEU A 8 -14.13 -16.41 -10.11
N PHE A 9 -13.02 -17.15 -10.15
CA PHE A 9 -13.00 -18.55 -9.71
C PHE A 9 -13.23 -18.68 -8.20
N VAL A 10 -12.58 -17.83 -7.40
CA VAL A 10 -12.74 -17.82 -5.94
C VAL A 10 -14.16 -17.43 -5.53
N LEU A 11 -14.74 -16.42 -6.18
CA LEU A 11 -16.11 -15.99 -5.89
C LEU A 11 -17.15 -17.06 -6.27
N GLY A 12 -16.93 -17.77 -7.38
CA GLY A 12 -17.78 -18.88 -7.81
C GLY A 12 -17.75 -20.07 -6.84
N MET A 13 -16.56 -20.47 -6.37
CA MET A 13 -16.43 -21.53 -5.36
C MET A 13 -17.09 -21.17 -4.02
N ALA A 14 -16.96 -19.91 -3.57
CA ALA A 14 -17.57 -19.46 -2.33
C ALA A 14 -19.11 -19.44 -2.39
N CYS A 15 -19.69 -18.97 -3.51
CA CYS A 15 -21.15 -18.99 -3.73
C CYS A 15 -21.72 -20.40 -3.82
N THR A 16 -20.98 -21.34 -4.42
CA THR A 16 -21.44 -22.74 -4.53
C THR A 16 -21.35 -23.46 -3.20
N ALA A 17 -20.32 -23.21 -2.37
CA ALA A 17 -20.21 -23.81 -1.04
C ALA A 17 -21.36 -23.40 -0.09
N SER A 18 -21.89 -22.18 -0.23
CA SER A 18 -22.94 -21.65 0.63
C SER A 18 -24.36 -22.11 0.25
N ALA A 19 -24.56 -22.64 -0.95
CA ALA A 19 -25.87 -23.11 -1.43
C ALA A 19 -26.22 -24.56 -1.03
N PHE A 20 -25.26 -25.37 -0.58
CA PHE A 20 -25.46 -26.81 -0.35
C PHE A 20 -25.80 -27.23 1.10
N ILE A 21 -25.77 -26.32 2.08
CA ILE A 21 -25.86 -26.73 3.50
C ILE A 21 -27.31 -26.90 4.01
N ASN A 22 -28.37 -26.57 3.25
CA ASN A 22 -29.73 -26.56 3.82
C ASN A 22 -30.86 -27.19 3.00
N ARG A 23 -30.62 -28.37 2.42
CA ARG A 23 -31.73 -29.21 1.91
C ARG A 23 -31.58 -30.64 2.42
N ARG A 24 -32.16 -30.95 3.59
CA ARG A 24 -32.53 -32.35 3.89
C ARG A 24 -33.75 -32.70 3.03
N SER A 25 -33.62 -33.77 2.26
CA SER A 25 -34.59 -34.21 1.24
C SER A 25 -35.97 -34.49 1.84
N ALA A 26 -37.03 -34.07 1.14
CA ALA A 26 -38.41 -34.32 1.52
C ALA A 26 -38.80 -35.78 1.21
N ASN A 27 -39.13 -36.52 2.28
CA ASN A 27 -39.77 -37.84 2.37
C ASN A 27 -38.95 -39.14 2.21
N PRO A 28 -39.35 -40.24 2.94
CA PRO A 28 -40.27 -40.30 4.08
C PRO A 28 -39.55 -40.44 5.42
N CYS A 29 -40.16 -39.92 6.48
CA CYS A 29 -39.71 -40.14 7.85
C CYS A 29 -39.87 -41.61 8.18
N GLY A 30 -38.88 -42.18 8.88
CA GLY A 30 -38.71 -43.63 9.00
C GLY A 30 -39.95 -44.36 9.53
N PRO A 31 -39.97 -45.69 9.46
CA PRO A 31 -41.16 -46.54 9.71
C PRO A 31 -41.80 -46.42 11.11
N MET A 32 -41.24 -45.61 12.01
CA MET A 32 -41.80 -45.31 13.33
C MET A 32 -42.64 -44.02 13.39
N CYS A 33 -42.79 -43.27 12.30
CA CYS A 33 -43.58 -42.04 12.28
C CYS A 33 -44.86 -42.20 11.42
N PRO A 34 -46.04 -41.77 11.91
CA PRO A 34 -47.28 -41.85 11.14
C PRO A 34 -47.25 -40.88 9.95
N GLY A 35 -47.86 -41.28 8.83
CA GLY A 35 -47.84 -40.53 7.56
C GLY A 35 -48.45 -39.12 7.64
N SER A 36 -49.19 -38.81 8.69
CA SER A 36 -49.73 -37.48 9.00
C SER A 36 -48.67 -36.46 9.46
N CYS A 37 -47.46 -36.91 9.82
CA CYS A 37 -46.38 -36.06 10.32
C CYS A 37 -45.40 -35.58 9.24
N ALA A 38 -45.57 -36.00 7.98
CA ALA A 38 -44.85 -35.42 6.84
C ALA A 38 -45.53 -34.10 6.41
N PRO A 39 -44.79 -33.02 6.07
CA PRO A 39 -43.35 -32.94 5.83
C PRO A 39 -42.53 -32.35 7.01
N LEU A 40 -43.15 -32.04 8.14
CA LEU A 40 -42.56 -31.25 9.24
C LEU A 40 -41.92 -32.12 10.33
N CYS A 41 -41.12 -33.13 9.97
CA CYS A 41 -40.56 -34.12 10.90
C CYS A 41 -39.66 -33.51 11.99
N THR A 42 -40.33 -32.95 12.99
CA THR A 42 -39.79 -32.24 14.13
C THR A 42 -39.82 -33.17 15.33
N ILE A 43 -38.93 -32.92 16.28
CA ILE A 43 -38.76 -33.70 17.51
C ILE A 43 -40.08 -33.86 18.30
N SER A 44 -40.98 -32.90 18.16
CA SER A 44 -42.30 -32.93 18.81
C SER A 44 -43.22 -34.04 18.28
N CYS A 45 -43.04 -34.50 17.04
CA CYS A 45 -43.91 -35.51 16.42
C CYS A 45 -43.40 -36.95 16.57
N CYS A 46 -42.11 -37.19 16.76
CA CYS A 46 -41.56 -38.56 16.90
C CYS A 46 -40.90 -38.82 18.27
N GLY A 47 -41.35 -38.14 19.33
CA GLY A 47 -40.66 -38.17 20.64
C GLY A 47 -41.39 -38.84 21.80
N THR A 48 -42.72 -39.01 21.77
CA THR A 48 -43.45 -39.53 22.94
C THR A 48 -44.52 -40.52 22.51
N GLY A 49 -44.41 -41.75 22.99
CA GLY A 49 -45.49 -42.73 22.91
C GLY A 49 -46.77 -42.25 23.64
N PRO A 50 -47.87 -43.03 23.56
CA PRO A 50 -49.16 -42.62 24.09
C PRO A 50 -49.15 -42.31 25.60
N PRO A 51 -50.06 -41.44 26.09
CA PRO A 51 -50.10 -41.03 27.48
C PRO A 51 -50.33 -42.22 28.42
N GLY A 52 -49.45 -42.42 29.42
CA GLY A 52 -49.72 -43.30 30.56
C GLY A 52 -48.72 -44.42 30.86
N SER A 53 -47.60 -44.56 30.14
CA SER A 53 -46.62 -45.63 30.38
C SER A 53 -45.36 -45.21 31.17
N ASN A 54 -45.23 -43.95 31.59
CA ASN A 54 -44.04 -43.51 32.33
C ASN A 54 -44.18 -43.87 33.83
N PRO A 55 -43.25 -44.64 34.42
CA PRO A 55 -43.25 -44.89 35.86
C PRO A 55 -43.04 -43.58 36.65
N PRO A 56 -43.45 -43.54 37.94
CA PRO A 56 -43.23 -42.36 38.78
C PRO A 56 -41.72 -42.08 38.85
N LEU A 57 -41.31 -40.89 38.38
CA LEU A 57 -39.96 -40.42 38.57
C LEU A 57 -39.71 -40.31 40.09
N ASN A 58 -38.69 -41.01 40.59
CA ASN A 58 -38.23 -40.89 41.98
C ASN A 58 -38.05 -39.40 42.35
N PRO A 59 -38.22 -39.04 43.65
CA PRO A 59 -37.99 -37.67 44.10
C PRO A 59 -36.61 -37.21 43.64
N ALA A 60 -36.56 -36.13 42.87
CA ALA A 60 -35.32 -35.53 42.41
C ALA A 60 -34.44 -35.25 43.64
N GLY A 61 -33.22 -35.77 43.64
CA GLY A 61 -32.24 -35.46 44.68
C GLY A 61 -31.97 -33.96 44.77
N PRO A 62 -31.25 -33.50 45.80
CA PRO A 62 -30.86 -32.10 45.92
C PRO A 62 -30.19 -31.63 44.63
N ALA A 63 -30.59 -30.44 44.16
CA ALA A 63 -29.96 -29.84 42.99
C ALA A 63 -28.43 -29.76 43.19
N PRO A 64 -27.62 -30.12 42.19
CA PRO A 64 -26.18 -29.95 42.29
C PRO A 64 -25.85 -28.46 42.54
N PRO A 65 -24.78 -28.15 43.29
CA PRO A 65 -24.37 -26.77 43.49
C PRO A 65 -24.08 -26.10 42.14
N PRO A 66 -24.34 -24.79 42.02
CA PRO A 66 -24.03 -24.07 40.80
C PRO A 66 -22.52 -24.19 40.50
N PRO A 67 -22.13 -24.25 39.21
CA PRO A 67 -20.72 -24.26 38.83
C PRO A 67 -19.98 -23.06 39.41
N ALA A 68 -18.70 -23.24 39.75
CA ALA A 68 -17.84 -22.14 40.17
C ALA A 68 -17.77 -21.07 39.05
N ALA A 69 -17.86 -19.80 39.44
CA ALA A 69 -17.72 -18.70 38.50
C ALA A 69 -16.33 -18.73 37.83
N PRO A 70 -16.23 -18.44 36.53
CA PRO A 70 -14.94 -18.38 35.84
C PRO A 70 -14.05 -17.27 36.42
N PRO A 71 -12.71 -17.42 36.37
CA PRO A 71 -11.81 -16.36 36.82
C PRO A 71 -12.01 -15.10 35.99
N ILE A 72 -12.17 -13.96 36.67
CA ILE A 72 -12.27 -12.65 36.03
C ILE A 72 -10.86 -12.25 35.58
N TYR A 73 -10.57 -12.41 34.29
CA TYR A 73 -9.39 -11.82 33.68
C TYR A 73 -9.60 -10.31 33.54
N GLY A 74 -8.60 -9.52 33.94
CA GLY A 74 -8.62 -8.08 33.76
C GLY A 74 -8.68 -7.70 32.27
N PRO A 75 -9.10 -6.46 31.94
CA PRO A 75 -9.09 -5.99 30.56
C PRO A 75 -7.67 -6.05 29.99
N GLN A 76 -7.56 -6.36 28.71
CA GLN A 76 -6.28 -6.28 27.99
C GLN A 76 -5.74 -4.85 28.11
N GLY A 77 -4.43 -4.72 28.35
CA GLY A 77 -3.77 -3.42 28.39
C GLY A 77 -3.97 -2.65 27.08
N THR A 78 -4.02 -1.33 27.16
CA THR A 78 -4.08 -0.48 25.97
C THR A 78 -2.85 -0.68 25.09
N PRO A 79 -2.97 -0.60 23.76
CA PRO A 79 -1.82 -0.59 22.87
C PRO A 79 -0.80 0.48 23.28
N GLY A 80 0.48 0.22 23.04
CA GLY A 80 1.53 1.21 23.28
C GLY A 80 1.37 2.45 22.40
N VAL A 81 1.91 3.58 22.85
CA VAL A 81 1.96 4.81 22.05
C VAL A 81 2.85 4.64 20.83
N GLN A 82 2.53 5.33 19.74
CA GLN A 82 3.41 5.40 18.57
C GLN A 82 4.76 6.02 18.98
N GLY A 83 5.85 5.49 18.44
CA GLY A 83 7.18 6.04 18.66
C GLY A 83 7.34 7.48 18.13
N PRO A 84 8.36 8.22 18.60
CA PRO A 84 8.62 9.57 18.12
C PRO A 84 8.94 9.60 16.63
N VAL A 85 8.71 10.75 15.99
CA VAL A 85 9.15 11.00 14.61
C VAL A 85 10.68 10.93 14.54
N GLY A 86 11.21 10.36 13.46
CA GLY A 86 12.66 10.30 13.23
C GLY A 86 13.31 11.70 13.15
N ALA A 87 14.62 11.76 13.41
CA ALA A 87 15.37 13.00 13.29
C ALA A 87 15.37 13.52 11.83
N GLN A 88 15.47 14.84 11.65
CA GLN A 88 15.67 15.44 10.34
C GLN A 88 16.97 14.92 9.71
N GLY A 89 16.95 14.70 8.39
CA GLY A 89 18.14 14.31 7.64
C GLY A 89 19.28 15.34 7.72
N ALA A 90 20.51 14.88 7.52
CA ALA A 90 21.68 15.76 7.46
C ALA A 90 21.59 16.76 6.29
N GLN A 91 22.21 17.93 6.44
CA GLN A 91 22.36 18.88 5.35
C GLN A 91 23.16 18.23 4.20
N GLY A 92 22.77 18.54 2.95
CA GLY A 92 23.51 18.10 1.77
C GLY A 92 24.94 18.66 1.72
N PRO A 93 25.83 18.03 0.93
CA PRO A 93 27.20 18.52 0.75
C PRO A 93 27.22 19.90 0.09
N ALA A 94 28.32 20.63 0.25
CA ALA A 94 28.54 21.90 -0.46
C ALA A 94 28.54 21.67 -1.99
N GLY A 95 28.09 22.67 -2.74
CA GLY A 95 28.14 22.64 -4.21
C GLY A 95 29.57 22.60 -4.74
N ASN A 96 29.75 22.07 -5.95
CA ASN A 96 31.04 22.09 -6.64
C ASN A 96 31.50 23.53 -6.93
N SER A 97 32.81 23.75 -6.99
CA SER A 97 33.37 25.02 -7.45
C SER A 97 32.91 25.32 -8.89
N GLY A 98 32.73 26.60 -9.20
CA GLY A 98 32.41 27.03 -10.57
C GLY A 98 33.56 26.76 -11.56
N PRO A 99 33.27 26.68 -12.87
CA PRO A 99 34.31 26.55 -13.88
C PRO A 99 35.22 27.80 -13.90
N PRO A 100 36.47 27.69 -14.40
CA PRO A 100 37.32 28.85 -14.67
C PRO A 100 36.62 29.88 -15.57
N GLY A 101 36.92 31.16 -15.37
CA GLY A 101 36.43 32.22 -16.24
C GLY A 101 36.95 32.11 -17.69
N PRO A 102 36.29 32.76 -18.67
CA PRO A 102 36.77 32.79 -20.04
C PRO A 102 38.12 33.55 -20.14
N PRO A 103 38.92 33.31 -21.19
CA PRO A 103 40.10 34.14 -21.50
C PRO A 103 39.74 35.62 -21.62
N GLY A 104 40.68 36.50 -21.25
CA GLY A 104 40.53 37.94 -21.44
C GLY A 104 40.46 38.35 -22.92
N PRO A 105 39.94 39.55 -23.23
CA PRO A 105 39.92 40.07 -24.60
C PRO A 105 41.35 40.30 -25.13
N PRO A 106 41.55 40.30 -26.46
CA PRO A 106 42.81 40.72 -27.07
C PRO A 106 43.24 42.13 -26.62
N GLY A 107 44.55 42.38 -26.55
CA GLY A 107 45.09 43.71 -26.26
C GLY A 107 44.77 44.74 -27.35
N PRO A 108 44.84 46.05 -27.04
CA PRO A 108 44.63 47.09 -28.04
C PRO A 108 45.72 47.07 -29.12
N PRO A 109 45.45 47.61 -30.32
CA PRO A 109 46.48 47.83 -31.35
C PRO A 109 47.67 48.64 -30.80
N GLY A 110 48.86 48.37 -31.32
CA GLY A 110 50.05 49.15 -30.99
C GLY A 110 49.96 50.61 -31.44
N PRO A 111 50.79 51.51 -30.88
CA PRO A 111 50.83 52.90 -31.33
C PRO A 111 51.30 53.01 -32.79
N PRO A 112 50.93 54.08 -33.51
CA PRO A 112 51.47 54.35 -34.84
C PRO A 112 53.00 54.38 -34.86
N ALA A 113 53.59 54.00 -35.99
CA ALA A 113 55.04 54.13 -36.19
C ALA A 113 55.47 55.60 -36.10
N PRO A 114 56.69 55.89 -35.60
CA PRO A 114 57.23 57.24 -35.64
C PRO A 114 57.34 57.73 -37.10
N PRO A 115 57.30 59.05 -37.33
CA PRO A 115 57.56 59.61 -38.65
C PRO A 115 58.86 59.07 -39.26
N GLY A 116 58.85 58.82 -40.57
CA GLY A 116 60.06 58.43 -41.28
C GLY A 116 61.15 59.52 -41.21
N PRO A 117 62.42 59.15 -41.46
CA PRO A 117 63.49 60.13 -41.55
C PRO A 117 63.18 61.16 -42.65
N ALA A 118 63.66 62.40 -42.46
CA ALA A 118 63.56 63.42 -43.48
C ALA A 118 64.19 62.93 -44.80
N PRO A 119 63.63 63.29 -45.97
CA PRO A 119 64.24 62.97 -47.24
C PRO A 119 65.67 63.55 -47.31
N PRO A 120 66.61 62.88 -48.00
CA PRO A 120 67.95 63.42 -48.18
C PRO A 120 67.87 64.77 -48.88
N PRO A 121 68.79 65.71 -48.58
CA PRO A 121 68.85 66.98 -49.28
C PRO A 121 69.00 66.74 -50.79
N CYS A 122 68.27 67.51 -51.60
CA CYS A 122 68.37 67.41 -53.05
C CYS A 122 69.83 67.66 -53.50
N PRO A 123 70.39 66.80 -54.37
CA PRO A 123 71.71 67.05 -54.93
C PRO A 123 71.74 68.37 -55.70
N PRO A 124 72.85 69.14 -55.62
CA PRO A 124 72.97 70.40 -56.34
C PRO A 124 72.89 70.27 -57.87
N ALA A 125 72.97 69.05 -58.43
CA ALA A 125 72.84 68.77 -59.85
C ALA A 125 71.39 68.69 -60.37
N VAL A 126 70.38 68.59 -59.50
CA VAL A 126 68.96 68.40 -59.89
C VAL A 126 68.03 69.53 -59.43
N CYS A 127 68.36 70.30 -58.40
CA CYS A 127 67.65 71.55 -58.11
C CYS A 127 68.24 72.69 -58.94
N GLY A 128 67.64 72.96 -60.09
CA GLY A 128 67.95 74.14 -60.88
C GLY A 128 67.75 75.41 -60.03
N TYR A 129 68.86 76.08 -59.70
CA TYR A 129 68.83 77.45 -59.21
C TYR A 129 68.05 78.29 -60.22
N GLY A 130 66.92 78.84 -59.79
CA GLY A 130 66.17 79.85 -60.56
C GLY A 130 67.11 80.97 -60.96
N LYS A 131 67.38 81.07 -62.27
CA LYS A 131 68.04 82.23 -62.85
C LYS A 131 67.12 83.44 -62.63
N LYS A 132 67.70 84.50 -62.08
CA LYS A 132 67.14 85.86 -62.12
C LYS A 132 66.97 86.32 -63.57
#